data_AF-A0A2A4TJC5-F1
#
_entry.id   AF-A0A2A4TJC5-F1
#
_cell.length_a   1.000
_cell.length_b   1.000
_cell.length_c   1.000
_cell.angle_alpha   90.00
_cell.angle_beta   90.00
_cell.angle_gamma   90.00
#
_symmetry.space_group_name_H-M   'P 1'
#
loop_
_entity.id
_entity.type
_entity.pdbx_description
1 polymer ?
#
loop_
_entity_poly.entity_id
_entity_poly.type
_entity_poly.pdbx_seq_one_letter_code
_entity_poly.pdbx_strand_id
1 'polypeptide(L)' 'MITNNIFKAIGDFFTNVAFAPFEWLRFSDNWWVQSTLSWVFTIIAAGGFIYWMMQLQKFRKAGAE' A
#
# COMPACT_ATOMS: atom_id res chain seq x y z
N MET A 1 12.11 25.91 22.69
CA MET A 1 10.75 25.58 23.19
C MET A 1 9.62 25.73 22.15
N ILE A 2 9.90 26.07 20.88
CA ILE A 2 8.88 26.06 19.78
C ILE A 2 9.04 24.82 18.89
N THR A 3 10.28 24.43 18.60
CA THR A 3 10.63 23.28 17.77
C THR A 3 9.96 21.98 18.24
N ASN A 4 9.99 21.68 19.54
CA ASN A 4 9.32 20.50 20.10
C ASN A 4 7.79 20.57 19.96
N ASN A 5 7.21 21.78 19.97
CA ASN A 5 5.76 21.94 19.82
C ASN A 5 5.32 21.73 18.37
N ILE A 6 6.13 22.18 17.39
CA ILE A 6 5.88 21.93 15.96
C ILE A 6 5.97 20.43 15.67
N PHE A 7 7.01 19.75 16.13
CA PHE A 7 7.14 18.30 15.94
C PHE A 7 6.03 17.51 16.66
N LYS A 8 5.59 17.95 17.84
CA LYS A 8 4.46 17.34 18.54
C LYS A 8 3.14 17.53 17.79
N ALA A 9 2.88 18.72 17.25
CA ALA A 9 1.68 19.00 16.45
C ALA A 9 1.66 18.19 15.14
N ILE A 10 2.81 18.06 14.49
CA ILE A 10 2.95 17.21 13.31
C ILE A 10 2.69 15.74 13.68
N GLY A 11 3.28 15.25 14.77
CA GLY A 11 3.03 13.90 15.27
C GLY A 11 1.56 13.64 15.52
N ASP A 12 0.90 14.55 16.25
CA ASP A 12 -0.53 14.49 16.57
C ASP A 12 -1.42 14.47 15.32
N PHE A 13 -1.09 15.30 14.32
CA PHE A 13 -1.79 15.29 13.04
C PHE A 13 -1.67 13.94 12.33
N PHE A 14 -0.47 13.35 12.26
CA PHE A 14 -0.31 12.08 11.58
C PHE A 14 -0.95 10.91 12.34
N THR A 15 -0.88 10.88 13.67
CA THR A 15 -1.48 9.80 14.46
C THR A 15 -3.00 9.91 14.52
N ASN A 16 -3.53 11.10 14.85
CA ASN A 16 -4.94 11.26 15.21
C ASN A 16 -5.80 11.81 14.08
N VAL A 17 -5.21 12.33 13.00
CA VAL A 17 -5.96 12.87 11.84
C VAL A 17 -5.66 12.07 10.58
N ALA A 18 -4.42 12.09 10.08
CA ALA A 18 -4.08 11.51 8.80
C ALA A 18 -4.17 9.98 8.80
N PHE A 19 -3.79 9.32 9.89
CA PHE A 19 -3.81 7.85 10.00
C PHE A 19 -4.92 7.28 10.87
N ALA A 20 -5.86 8.10 11.35
CA ALA A 20 -7.04 7.62 12.07
C ALA A 20 -7.82 6.51 11.32
N PRO A 21 -7.99 6.56 9.97
CA PRO A 21 -8.63 5.46 9.26
C PRO A 21 -7.84 4.14 9.31
N PHE A 22 -6.50 4.21 9.34
CA PHE A 22 -5.65 3.02 9.46
C PHE A 22 -5.68 2.44 10.87
N GLU A 23 -5.80 3.29 11.89
CA GLU A 23 -6.02 2.84 13.28
C GLU A 23 -7.35 2.10 13.40
N TRP A 24 -8.43 2.66 12.86
CA TRP A 24 -9.73 1.98 12.79
C TRP A 24 -9.66 0.65 12.04
N LEU A 25 -8.99 0.64 10.88
CA LEU A 25 -8.81 -0.57 10.06
C LEU A 25 -8.09 -1.69 10.83
N ARG A 26 -7.07 -1.32 11.61
CA ARG A 26 -6.27 -2.25 12.43
C ARG A 26 -7.10 -2.92 13.52
N PHE A 27 -8.06 -2.22 14.12
CA PHE A 27 -8.89 -2.72 15.21
C PHE A 27 -10.24 -3.28 14.73
N SER A 28 -10.45 -3.42 13.42
CA SER A 28 -11.69 -4.00 12.88
C SER A 28 -11.80 -5.50 13.20
N ASP A 29 -12.95 -6.01 13.66
CA ASP A 29 -13.08 -7.45 13.98
C ASP A 29 -13.15 -8.36 12.74
N ASN A 30 -13.37 -7.80 11.55
CA ASN A 30 -13.46 -8.57 10.32
C ASN A 30 -12.07 -8.73 9.69
N TRP A 31 -11.59 -9.98 9.64
CA TRP A 31 -10.31 -10.35 9.03
C TRP A 31 -10.15 -9.85 7.59
N TRP A 32 -11.22 -9.88 6.78
CA TRP A 32 -11.18 -9.37 5.40
C TRP A 32 -10.95 -7.87 5.35
N VAL A 33 -11.58 -7.13 6.26
CA VAL A 33 -11.45 -5.66 6.36
C VAL A 33 -10.04 -5.31 6.83
N GLN A 34 -9.55 -5.93 7.92
CA GLN A 34 -8.17 -5.72 8.40
C GLN A 34 -7.12 -5.99 7.30
N SER A 35 -7.33 -7.03 6.49
CA SER A 35 -6.39 -7.46 5.46
C SER A 35 -6.57 -6.77 4.11
N THR A 36 -7.54 -5.87 3.96
CA THR A 36 -7.92 -5.28 2.66
C THR A 36 -6.74 -4.57 1.97
N LEU A 37 -5.93 -3.83 2.74
CA LEU A 37 -4.77 -3.15 2.18
C LEU A 37 -3.70 -4.14 1.65
N SER A 38 -3.46 -5.23 2.37
CA SER A 38 -2.56 -6.30 1.93
C SER A 38 -3.05 -6.95 0.64
N TRP A 39 -4.36 -7.18 0.52
CA TRP A 39 -4.97 -7.69 -0.71
C TRP A 39 -4.79 -6.74 -1.89
N VAL A 40 -4.99 -5.43 -1.68
CA VAL A 40 -4.78 -4.41 -2.73
C VAL A 40 -3.35 -4.44 -3.23
N PHE A 41 -2.35 -4.40 -2.34
CA PHE A 41 -0.95 -4.45 -2.76
C PHE A 41 -0.59 -5.75 -3.47
N THR A 42 -1.11 -6.88 -2.97
CA THR A 42 -0.87 -8.20 -3.58
C THR A 42 -1.44 -8.26 -5.00
N ILE A 43 -2.65 -7.73 -5.22
CA ILE A 43 -3.28 -7.70 -6.55
C ILE A 43 -2.50 -6.80 -7.51
N ILE A 44 -2.06 -5.63 -7.07
CA ILE A 44 -1.26 -4.71 -7.90
C ILE A 44 0.06 -5.38 -8.29
N ALA A 45 0.77 -5.98 -7.33
CA ALA A 45 2.01 -6.69 -7.59
C ALA A 45 1.81 -7.87 -8.54
N ALA A 46 0.78 -8.69 -8.32
CA ALA A 46 0.42 -9.80 -9.19
C ALA A 46 0.07 -9.33 -10.61
N GLY A 47 -0.69 -8.24 -10.74
CA GLY A 47 -1.04 -7.65 -12.04
C GLY A 47 0.19 -7.16 -12.80
N GLY A 48 1.11 -6.46 -12.12
CA GLY A 48 2.39 -6.05 -12.70
C GLY A 48 3.26 -7.23 -13.12
N PHE A 49 3.33 -8.28 -12.30
CA PHE A 49 4.04 -9.51 -12.61
C PHE A 49 3.45 -10.22 -13.84
N ILE A 50 2.13 -10.38 -13.91
CA ILE A 50 1.43 -10.98 -15.05
C ILE A 50 1.68 -10.16 -16.32
N TYR A 51 1.58 -8.83 -16.24
CA TYR A 51 1.90 -7.94 -17.35
C TYR A 51 3.32 -8.17 -17.86
N TRP A 52 4.31 -8.20 -16.97
CA TRP A 52 5.71 -8.39 -17.34
C TRP A 52 5.95 -9.75 -18.00
N MET A 53 5.38 -10.82 -17.45
CA MET A 53 5.46 -12.17 -18.02
C MET A 53 4.85 -12.23 -19.43
N MET A 54 3.73 -11.55 -19.67
CA MET A 54 3.14 -11.45 -21.00
C MET A 54 4.04 -10.68 -21.98
N GLN A 55 4.70 -9.61 -21.54
CA GLN A 55 5.66 -8.88 -22.38
C GLN A 55 6.85 -9.76 -22.77
N LEU A 56 7.45 -10.48 -21.82
CA LEU A 56 8.54 -11.41 -22.10
C LEU A 56 8.12 -12.48 -23.13
N GLN A 57 6.90 -13.01 -23.03
CA GLN A 57 6.39 -13.95 -24.03
C GLN A 57 6.22 -13.33 -25.41
N LYS A 58 5.81 -12.06 -25.51
CA LYS A 58 5.71 -11.35 -26.78
C LYS A 58 7.07 -11.18 -27.43
N PHE A 59 8.09 -10.74 -26.67
CA PHE A 59 9.46 -10.64 -27.18
C PHE A 59 10.01 -11.98 -27.66
N ARG A 60 9.84 -13.05 -26.86
CA ARG A 60 10.24 -14.41 -27.25
C ARG A 60 9.56 -14.87 -28.55
N LYS A 61 8.27 -14.55 -28.75
CA LYS A 61 7.54 -14.91 -29.98
C LYS A 61 7.92 -14.05 -31.18
N ALA A 62 8.34 -12.80 -30.95
CA ALA A 62 8.74 -11.88 -32.00
C ALA A 62 10.13 -12.19 -32.59
N GLY A 63 10.86 -13.18 -32.05
CA GLY A 63 12.20 -13.56 -32.54
C GLY A 63 13.29 -12.54 -32.21
N ALA A 64 13.01 -11.59 -31.31
CA ALA A 64 14.03 -10.74 -30.71
C ALA A 64 14.62 -11.51 -29.52
N GLU A 65 15.76 -12.15 -29.76
CA GLU A 65 16.61 -12.75 -28.73
C GLU A 65 17.10 -11.70 -27.72
#